data_AF-A0A8H9JAW7-F1
#
_entry.id   AF-A0A8H9JAW7-F1
#
_cell.length_a   1.000
_cell.length_b   1.000
_cell.length_c   1.000
_cell.angle_alpha   90.00
_cell.angle_beta   90.00
_cell.angle_gamma   90.00
#
_symmetry.space_group_name_H-M   'P 1'
#
loop_
_entity.id
_entity.type
_entity.pdbx_description
1 polymer ?
#
loop_
_entity_poly.entity_id
_entity_poly.type
_entity_poly.pdbx_seq_one_letter_code
_entity_poly.pdbx_strand_id
1 'polypeptide(L)'
;MANQSDIKLVAIDVDGTIMSSKNKLTDKTADALKRAHEQGVHIVIATGKTRTSADVIYKRVGFTTPGIFVQGLVITYPDGTEKHLGTLDVDLLRRVITFVEDRGLQAIAYSGKRILARRMTTEARVLTEHYDEPLPEIVGPLQNLLDSTPINKVMFCGGSVEQITHLRWQLGHMIGGSARLTQAIPEAVELLPTGASKGTALKQLLKEMKIEPAHVMAIGDGENDIEMIQLVGHGLAMGNGSAKLKAAAKAVLPSNDEDGVAEALVKHVLKPDEPKPSAAKSKKKGSD
;
A
#
# COMPACT_ATOMS: atom_id res chain seq x y z
N MET A 1 8.04 23.70 -13.72
CA MET A 1 8.41 22.43 -13.05
C MET A 1 8.65 22.77 -11.60
N ALA A 2 7.93 22.16 -10.65
CA ALA A 2 8.14 22.44 -9.23
C ALA A 2 9.59 22.07 -8.86
N ASN A 3 10.26 22.93 -8.10
CA ASN A 3 11.65 22.72 -7.70
C ASN A 3 11.72 21.48 -6.78
N GLN A 4 12.81 20.71 -6.84
CA GLN A 4 13.01 19.47 -6.06
C GLN A 4 12.90 19.66 -4.53
N SER A 5 12.77 20.89 -4.03
CA SER A 5 12.63 21.26 -2.61
C SER A 5 11.18 21.47 -2.13
N ASP A 6 10.16 21.06 -2.92
CA ASP A 6 8.75 21.40 -2.67
C ASP A 6 7.82 20.18 -2.48
N ILE A 7 8.40 19.02 -2.15
CA ILE A 7 7.61 17.81 -1.82
C ILE A 7 7.09 17.93 -0.39
N LYS A 8 5.77 17.89 -0.24
CA LYS A 8 5.06 18.01 1.05
C LYS A 8 4.53 16.68 1.55
N LEU A 9 4.34 15.71 0.66
CA LEU A 9 3.84 14.39 1.00
C LEU A 9 4.51 13.31 0.15
N VAL A 10 4.83 12.18 0.77
CA VAL A 10 5.33 10.98 0.11
C VAL A 10 4.39 9.82 0.42
N ALA A 11 3.70 9.30 -0.60
CA ALA A 11 2.86 8.12 -0.53
C ALA A 11 3.68 6.88 -0.94
N ILE A 12 3.74 5.86 -0.09
CA ILE A 12 4.67 4.74 -0.29
C ILE A 12 3.90 3.44 -0.10
N ASP A 13 3.98 2.56 -1.10
CA ASP A 13 3.55 1.18 -0.96
C ASP A 13 4.45 0.37 0.00
N VAL A 14 3.96 -0.77 0.46
CA VAL A 14 4.64 -1.61 1.45
C VAL A 14 5.41 -2.75 0.81
N ASP A 15 4.71 -3.78 0.34
CA ASP A 15 5.30 -5.04 -0.10
C ASP A 15 5.98 -4.85 -1.45
N GLY A 16 7.25 -5.25 -1.59
CA GLY A 16 8.00 -4.98 -2.83
C GLY A 16 8.43 -3.52 -3.01
N THR A 17 8.10 -2.64 -2.06
CA THR A 17 8.47 -1.22 -2.09
C THR A 17 9.28 -0.80 -0.86
N ILE A 18 8.65 -0.57 0.29
CA ILE A 18 9.35 -0.20 1.53
C ILE A 18 10.00 -1.41 2.21
N MET A 19 9.40 -2.60 2.03
CA MET A 19 9.90 -3.86 2.57
C MET A 19 10.80 -4.53 1.51
N SER A 20 11.99 -4.94 1.96
CA SER A 20 12.88 -5.83 1.18
C SER A 20 12.21 -7.17 0.87
N SER A 21 12.78 -7.95 -0.05
CA SER A 21 12.32 -9.32 -0.37
C SER A 21 12.31 -10.27 0.83
N LYS A 22 12.98 -9.90 1.92
CA LYS A 22 12.99 -10.62 3.20
C LYS A 22 11.92 -10.11 4.19
N ASN A 23 10.96 -9.32 3.72
CA ASN A 23 9.92 -8.66 4.52
C ASN A 23 10.47 -7.86 5.70
N LYS A 24 11.59 -7.16 5.46
CA LYS A 24 12.22 -6.28 6.46
C LYS A 24 12.29 -4.85 5.96
N LEU A 25 11.92 -3.94 6.84
CA LEU A 25 12.31 -2.53 6.75
C LEU A 25 13.79 -2.41 7.14
N THR A 26 14.63 -1.93 6.23
CA THR A 26 16.07 -1.73 6.48
C THR A 26 16.29 -0.49 7.36
N ASP A 27 17.44 -0.42 8.03
CA ASP A 27 17.78 0.77 8.83
C ASP A 27 17.99 2.01 7.95
N LYS A 28 18.57 1.84 6.76
CA LYS A 28 18.76 2.94 5.80
C LYS A 28 17.41 3.53 5.36
N THR A 29 16.44 2.69 5.02
CA THR A 29 15.10 3.16 4.63
C THR A 29 14.35 3.75 5.83
N ALA A 30 14.42 3.13 7.01
CA ALA A 30 13.81 3.69 8.21
C ALA A 30 14.37 5.07 8.59
N ASP A 31 15.70 5.26 8.53
CA ASP A 31 16.36 6.55 8.80
C ASP A 31 15.92 7.63 7.80
N ALA A 32 15.94 7.33 6.50
CA ALA A 32 15.55 8.27 5.46
C ALA A 32 14.09 8.74 5.63
N LEU A 33 13.19 7.80 5.96
CA LEU A 33 11.80 8.10 6.24
C LEU A 33 11.62 8.96 7.48
N LYS A 34 12.35 8.64 8.55
CA LYS A 34 12.32 9.42 9.80
C LYS A 34 12.78 10.85 9.56
N ARG A 35 13.91 11.03 8.88
CA ARG A 35 14.46 12.36 8.54
C ARG A 35 13.50 13.15 7.65
N ALA A 36 12.85 12.51 6.70
CA ALA A 36 11.87 13.19 5.85
C ALA A 36 10.67 13.67 6.68
N HIS A 37 10.19 12.82 7.59
CA HIS A 37 9.13 13.18 8.53
C HIS A 37 9.53 14.33 9.46
N GLU A 38 10.75 14.31 10.01
CA GLU A 38 11.30 15.38 10.87
C GLU A 38 11.47 16.71 10.12
N GLN A 39 11.66 16.69 8.80
CA GLN A 39 11.65 17.88 7.95
C GLN A 39 10.24 18.38 7.59
N GLY A 40 9.19 17.81 8.18
CA GLY A 40 7.79 18.22 8.02
C GLY A 40 7.10 17.61 6.81
N VAL A 41 7.70 16.62 6.16
CA VAL A 41 7.07 15.90 5.05
C VAL A 41 6.11 14.85 5.58
N HIS A 42 4.89 14.84 5.07
CA HIS A 42 3.92 13.81 5.42
C HIS A 42 4.27 12.49 4.74
N ILE A 43 4.51 11.43 5.51
CA ILE A 43 4.68 10.09 4.95
C ILE A 43 3.35 9.35 5.05
N VAL A 44 2.80 8.88 3.93
CA VAL A 44 1.53 8.13 3.89
C VAL A 44 1.82 6.73 3.40
N ILE A 45 1.55 5.73 4.23
CA ILE A 45 1.61 4.33 3.81
C ILE A 45 0.36 4.01 2.97
N ALA A 46 0.54 3.33 1.84
CA ALA A 46 -0.53 2.96 0.92
C ALA A 46 -0.44 1.50 0.49
N THR A 47 -1.18 0.60 1.15
CA THR A 47 -1.06 -0.85 0.93
C THR A 47 -2.38 -1.53 0.57
N GLY A 48 -2.27 -2.68 -0.09
CA GLY A 48 -3.39 -3.59 -0.29
C GLY A 48 -3.89 -4.26 1.00
N LYS A 49 -3.07 -4.23 2.06
CA LYS A 49 -3.29 -4.92 3.33
C LYS A 49 -4.13 -4.13 4.33
N THR A 50 -4.52 -4.77 5.43
CA THR A 50 -5.14 -4.04 6.56
C THR A 50 -4.12 -3.16 7.30
N ARG A 51 -4.62 -2.25 8.15
CA ARG A 51 -3.79 -1.36 8.98
C ARG A 51 -2.76 -2.12 9.83
N THR A 52 -3.12 -3.30 10.35
CA THR A 52 -2.28 -4.10 11.25
C THR A 52 -0.88 -4.36 10.66
N SER A 53 -0.81 -4.67 9.36
CA SER A 53 0.45 -4.94 8.65
C SER A 53 1.41 -3.74 8.61
N ALA A 54 0.89 -2.51 8.71
CA ALA A 54 1.70 -1.31 8.69
C ALA A 54 2.09 -0.83 10.09
N ASP A 55 1.47 -1.35 11.15
CA ASP A 55 1.72 -0.85 12.51
C ASP A 55 3.18 -1.00 12.93
N VAL A 56 3.88 -2.03 12.43
CA VAL A 56 5.32 -2.21 12.65
C VAL A 56 6.12 -1.05 12.04
N ILE A 57 5.76 -0.60 10.84
CA ILE A 57 6.39 0.54 10.16
C ILE A 57 6.09 1.83 10.94
N TYR A 58 4.81 2.07 11.25
CA TYR A 58 4.37 3.26 11.99
C TYR A 58 5.10 3.37 13.33
N LYS A 59 5.21 2.27 14.09
CA LYS A 59 5.95 2.24 15.37
C LYS A 59 7.44 2.46 15.20
N ARG A 60 8.06 1.82 14.19
CA ARG A 60 9.51 1.91 13.99
C ARG A 60 9.97 3.29 13.56
N VAL A 61 9.19 3.97 12.73
CA VAL A 61 9.55 5.30 12.22
C VAL A 61 8.95 6.43 13.07
N GLY A 62 7.88 6.16 13.82
CA GLY A 62 7.19 7.15 14.66
C GLY A 62 6.20 8.02 13.89
N PHE A 63 5.55 7.46 12.86
CA PHE A 63 4.60 8.21 12.04
C PHE A 63 3.30 8.53 12.76
N THR A 64 2.82 9.75 12.56
CA THR A 64 1.55 10.27 13.09
C THR A 64 0.62 10.75 11.98
N THR A 65 0.76 10.20 10.78
CA THR A 65 0.01 10.55 9.56
C THR A 65 -1.09 9.54 9.26
N PRO A 66 -2.14 9.91 8.49
CA PRO A 66 -3.10 8.96 7.97
C PRO A 66 -2.43 7.92 7.05
N GLY A 67 -3.07 6.76 6.91
CA GLY A 67 -2.64 5.71 5.99
C GLY A 67 -3.78 5.20 5.13
N ILE A 68 -3.44 4.63 3.98
CA ILE A 68 -4.34 4.09 2.97
C ILE A 68 -4.19 2.56 2.98
N PHE A 69 -5.30 1.87 3.22
CA PHE A 69 -5.34 0.42 3.47
C PHE A 69 -6.40 -0.24 2.60
N VAL A 70 -6.34 -1.57 2.52
CA VAL A 70 -7.33 -2.40 1.81
C VAL A 70 -7.51 -1.92 0.36
N GLN A 71 -6.39 -1.74 -0.36
CA GLN A 71 -6.37 -1.23 -1.74
C GLN A 71 -6.99 0.16 -1.93
N GLY A 72 -6.96 0.99 -0.88
CA GLY A 72 -7.57 2.31 -0.88
C GLY A 72 -9.06 2.32 -0.58
N LEU A 73 -9.59 1.26 0.03
CA LEU A 73 -10.98 1.23 0.49
C LEU A 73 -11.13 1.72 1.93
N VAL A 74 -10.04 1.81 2.68
CA VAL A 74 -10.04 2.28 4.06
C VAL A 74 -8.92 3.29 4.24
N ILE A 75 -9.24 4.48 4.76
CA ILE A 75 -8.25 5.42 5.28
C ILE A 75 -8.31 5.32 6.81
N THR A 76 -7.18 5.05 7.46
CA THR A 76 -7.09 5.06 8.93
C THR A 76 -6.29 6.27 9.37
N TYR A 77 -6.89 7.09 10.22
CA TYR A 77 -6.28 8.30 10.77
C TYR A 77 -5.43 8.01 12.03
N PRO A 78 -4.59 8.95 12.48
CA PRO A 78 -3.70 8.76 13.63
C PRO A 78 -4.42 8.46 14.96
N ASP A 79 -5.64 8.98 15.12
CA ASP A 79 -6.52 8.71 16.26
C ASP A 79 -7.19 7.33 16.21
N GLY A 80 -6.93 6.55 15.15
CA GLY A 80 -7.48 5.22 14.94
C GLY A 80 -8.85 5.21 14.26
N THR A 81 -9.43 6.37 13.96
CA THR A 81 -10.69 6.45 13.21
C THR A 81 -10.50 5.96 11.78
N GLU A 82 -11.55 5.36 11.21
CA GLU A 82 -11.53 4.84 9.85
C GLU A 82 -12.57 5.52 8.97
N LYS A 83 -12.16 5.89 7.77
CA LYS A 83 -13.04 6.30 6.70
C LYS A 83 -13.07 5.21 5.63
N HIS A 84 -14.25 4.63 5.46
CA HIS A 84 -14.52 3.59 4.49
C HIS A 84 -15.01 4.20 3.17
N LEU A 85 -14.36 3.86 2.06
CA LEU A 85 -14.59 4.48 0.75
C LEU A 85 -15.43 3.61 -0.20
N GLY A 86 -15.66 2.34 0.13
CA GLY A 86 -16.49 1.47 -0.70
C GLY A 86 -16.63 0.06 -0.14
N THR A 87 -17.71 -0.59 -0.55
CA THR A 87 -18.00 -2.01 -0.31
C THR A 87 -18.52 -2.66 -1.58
N LEU A 88 -18.38 -3.97 -1.68
CA LEU A 88 -18.82 -4.76 -2.82
C LEU A 88 -20.33 -5.03 -2.74
N ASP A 89 -20.98 -5.04 -3.90
CA ASP A 89 -22.37 -5.41 -4.04
C ASP A 89 -22.60 -6.88 -3.59
N VAL A 90 -23.60 -7.07 -2.74
CA VAL A 90 -23.88 -8.36 -2.10
C VAL A 90 -24.27 -9.42 -3.13
N ASP A 91 -25.09 -9.07 -4.12
CA ASP A 91 -25.53 -10.02 -5.14
C ASP A 91 -24.41 -10.42 -6.08
N LEU A 92 -23.52 -9.47 -6.41
CA LEU A 92 -22.29 -9.80 -7.10
C LEU A 92 -21.44 -10.76 -6.28
N LEU A 93 -21.20 -10.46 -4.99
CA LEU A 93 -20.41 -11.32 -4.09
C LEU A 93 -20.93 -12.75 -4.04
N ARG A 94 -22.24 -12.93 -3.91
CA ARG A 94 -22.86 -14.27 -3.92
C ARG A 94 -22.47 -15.04 -5.18
N ARG A 95 -22.58 -14.41 -6.36
CA ARG A 95 -22.25 -15.04 -7.64
C ARG A 95 -20.76 -15.34 -7.76
N VAL A 96 -19.88 -14.37 -7.47
CA VAL A 96 -18.42 -14.55 -7.63
C VAL A 96 -17.86 -15.57 -6.65
N ILE A 97 -18.31 -15.57 -5.39
CA ILE A 97 -17.81 -16.51 -4.37
C ILE A 97 -18.22 -17.93 -4.73
N THR A 98 -19.49 -18.17 -5.07
CA THR A 98 -19.93 -19.50 -5.52
C THR A 98 -19.15 -19.95 -6.75
N PHE A 99 -19.00 -19.09 -7.76
CA PHE A 99 -18.27 -19.42 -8.98
C PHE A 99 -16.81 -19.84 -8.72
N VAL A 100 -16.14 -19.16 -7.79
CA VAL A 100 -14.74 -19.44 -7.41
C VAL A 100 -14.66 -20.72 -6.57
N GLU A 101 -15.52 -20.87 -5.56
CA GLU A 101 -15.50 -22.02 -4.66
C GLU A 101 -15.87 -23.33 -5.39
N ASP A 102 -16.80 -23.29 -6.36
CA ASP A 102 -17.16 -24.44 -7.20
C ASP A 102 -15.97 -24.96 -8.05
N ARG A 103 -14.92 -24.14 -8.22
CA ARG A 103 -13.68 -24.50 -8.91
C ARG A 103 -12.57 -24.96 -7.95
N GLY A 104 -12.89 -25.12 -6.66
CA GLY A 104 -11.94 -25.53 -5.62
C GLY A 104 -11.02 -24.41 -5.12
N LEU A 105 -11.18 -23.19 -5.64
CA LEU A 105 -10.39 -22.03 -5.23
C LEU A 105 -10.96 -21.41 -3.93
N GLN A 106 -10.15 -20.61 -3.27
CA GLN A 106 -10.49 -20.01 -1.97
C GLN A 106 -10.88 -18.54 -2.15
N ALA A 107 -11.82 -18.07 -1.33
CA ALA A 107 -12.18 -16.67 -1.18
C ALA A 107 -11.82 -16.20 0.23
N ILE A 108 -11.05 -15.11 0.32
CA ILE A 108 -10.68 -14.44 1.56
C ILE A 108 -11.23 -13.01 1.51
N ALA A 109 -12.16 -12.70 2.40
CA ALA A 109 -12.86 -11.42 2.41
C ALA A 109 -12.26 -10.45 3.43
N TYR A 110 -12.28 -9.16 3.11
CA TYR A 110 -11.80 -8.09 3.97
C TYR A 110 -12.96 -7.17 4.34
N SER A 111 -13.09 -6.87 5.63
CA SER A 111 -14.11 -5.99 6.21
C SER A 111 -13.44 -5.07 7.24
N GLY A 112 -12.99 -3.90 6.80
CA GLY A 112 -12.18 -2.99 7.60
C GLY A 112 -10.86 -3.63 8.00
N LYS A 113 -10.63 -3.75 9.31
CA LYS A 113 -9.47 -4.43 9.90
C LYS A 113 -9.60 -5.96 9.95
N ARG A 114 -10.77 -6.51 9.60
CA ARG A 114 -11.05 -7.95 9.71
C ARG A 114 -10.72 -8.67 8.41
N ILE A 115 -10.15 -9.85 8.53
CA ILE A 115 -9.96 -10.80 7.44
C ILE A 115 -10.81 -12.02 7.75
N LEU A 116 -11.66 -12.43 6.81
CA LEU A 116 -12.65 -13.47 6.98
C LEU A 116 -12.37 -14.57 5.96
N ALA A 117 -12.33 -15.81 6.43
CA ALA A 117 -12.11 -16.97 5.58
C ALA A 117 -13.05 -18.11 5.95
N ARG A 118 -13.38 -18.93 4.95
CA ARG A 118 -14.25 -20.10 5.16
C ARG A 118 -13.65 -21.13 6.11
N ARG A 119 -12.34 -21.32 6.02
CA ARG A 119 -11.53 -22.27 6.78
C ARG A 119 -10.08 -21.79 6.77
N MET A 120 -9.28 -22.29 7.71
CA MET A 120 -7.85 -22.01 7.69
C MET A 120 -7.18 -22.85 6.60
N THR A 121 -6.49 -22.19 5.66
CA THR A 121 -5.68 -22.83 4.60
C THR A 121 -4.24 -22.32 4.67
N THR A 122 -3.34 -22.93 3.89
CA THR A 122 -1.96 -22.45 3.77
C THR A 122 -1.92 -21.01 3.28
N GLU A 123 -2.72 -20.66 2.27
CA GLU A 123 -2.80 -19.31 1.70
C GLU A 123 -3.32 -18.30 2.73
N ALA A 124 -4.34 -18.67 3.51
CA ALA A 124 -4.85 -17.84 4.59
C ALA A 124 -3.80 -17.62 5.69
N ARG A 125 -3.01 -18.65 6.05
CA ARG A 125 -1.91 -18.54 7.02
C ARG A 125 -0.78 -17.65 6.52
N VAL A 126 -0.45 -17.72 5.23
CA VAL A 126 0.61 -16.91 4.61
C VAL A 126 0.33 -15.41 4.78
N LEU A 127 -0.93 -14.97 4.76
CA LEU A 127 -1.28 -13.57 5.02
C LEU A 127 -0.74 -13.08 6.38
N THR A 128 -0.90 -13.89 7.43
CA THR A 128 -0.37 -13.54 8.75
C THR A 128 1.12 -13.75 8.85
N GLU A 129 1.63 -14.90 8.39
CA GLU A 129 3.02 -15.31 8.62
C GLU A 129 4.03 -14.56 7.77
N HIS A 130 3.63 -14.14 6.57
CA HIS A 130 4.52 -13.47 5.63
C HIS A 130 4.16 -12.00 5.43
N TYR A 131 2.86 -11.64 5.48
CA TYR A 131 2.41 -10.28 5.16
C TYR A 131 2.01 -9.44 6.38
N ASP A 132 2.17 -9.98 7.59
CA ASP A 132 1.82 -9.34 8.87
C ASP A 132 0.34 -8.91 8.97
N GLU A 133 -0.54 -9.59 8.25
CA GLU A 133 -1.99 -9.41 8.35
C GLU A 133 -2.54 -10.06 9.63
N PRO A 134 -3.68 -9.58 10.17
CA PRO A 134 -4.32 -10.25 11.30
C PRO A 134 -4.69 -11.68 10.94
N LEU A 135 -4.68 -12.57 11.94
CA LEU A 135 -5.11 -13.95 11.75
C LEU A 135 -6.53 -13.99 11.17
N PRO A 136 -6.76 -14.66 10.03
CA PRO A 136 -8.09 -14.75 9.45
C PRO A 136 -9.09 -15.37 10.42
N GLU A 137 -10.23 -14.70 10.59
CA GLU A 137 -11.37 -15.21 11.33
C GLU A 137 -12.04 -16.31 10.51
N ILE A 138 -12.16 -17.50 11.10
CA ILE A 138 -12.79 -18.64 10.44
C ILE A 138 -14.30 -18.61 10.69
N VAL A 139 -15.06 -18.31 9.64
CA VAL A 139 -16.49 -18.00 9.74
C VAL A 139 -17.39 -19.02 9.02
N GLY A 140 -16.82 -20.08 8.45
CA GLY A 140 -17.56 -20.98 7.58
C GLY A 140 -17.94 -20.30 6.26
N PRO A 141 -18.96 -20.77 5.53
CA PRO A 141 -19.32 -20.21 4.23
C PRO A 141 -19.52 -18.68 4.29
N LEU A 142 -18.72 -17.92 3.55
CA LEU A 142 -18.78 -16.44 3.52
C LEU A 142 -20.17 -15.94 3.14
N GLN A 143 -20.91 -16.72 2.34
CA GLN A 143 -22.30 -16.49 1.96
C GLN A 143 -23.20 -16.15 3.17
N ASN A 144 -22.96 -16.75 4.33
CA ASN A 144 -23.77 -16.57 5.52
C ASN A 144 -23.62 -15.18 6.16
N LEU A 145 -22.60 -14.42 5.79
CA LEU A 145 -22.29 -13.11 6.38
C LEU A 145 -22.58 -11.93 5.45
N LEU A 146 -22.84 -12.17 4.16
CA LEU A 146 -22.85 -11.10 3.16
C LEU A 146 -23.95 -10.06 3.39
N ASP A 147 -25.07 -10.43 4.02
CA ASP A 147 -26.17 -9.51 4.34
C ASP A 147 -25.91 -8.64 5.57
N SER A 148 -25.04 -9.08 6.47
CA SER A 148 -24.81 -8.42 7.77
C SER A 148 -23.42 -7.83 7.91
N THR A 149 -22.52 -8.13 6.98
CA THR A 149 -21.10 -7.76 7.05
C THR A 149 -20.67 -7.04 5.77
N PRO A 150 -20.34 -5.74 5.84
CA PRO A 150 -19.86 -5.01 4.68
C PRO A 150 -18.49 -5.54 4.23
N ILE A 151 -18.39 -5.99 2.99
CA ILE A 151 -17.13 -6.49 2.42
C ILE A 151 -16.49 -5.41 1.57
N ASN A 152 -15.29 -4.96 1.94
CA ASN A 152 -14.52 -4.00 1.17
C ASN A 152 -13.89 -4.66 -0.06
N LYS A 153 -13.16 -5.77 0.11
CA LYS A 153 -12.52 -6.51 -0.98
C LYS A 153 -12.61 -8.02 -0.76
N VAL A 154 -12.44 -8.79 -1.84
CA VAL A 154 -12.26 -10.24 -1.77
C VAL A 154 -11.03 -10.64 -2.57
N MET A 155 -10.14 -11.42 -1.96
CA MET A 155 -8.99 -12.04 -2.60
C MET A 155 -9.33 -13.49 -2.94
N PHE A 156 -9.11 -13.88 -4.19
CA PHE A 156 -9.29 -15.24 -4.68
C PHE A 156 -7.92 -15.89 -4.92
N CYS A 157 -7.67 -17.05 -4.31
CA CYS A 157 -6.36 -17.73 -4.31
C CYS A 157 -6.49 -19.27 -4.18
N GLY A 158 -5.37 -19.97 -4.00
CA GLY A 158 -5.33 -21.43 -3.78
C GLY A 158 -5.24 -22.27 -5.06
N GLY A 159 -4.85 -21.66 -6.19
CA GLY A 159 -4.61 -22.33 -7.46
C GLY A 159 -3.25 -21.96 -8.05
N SER A 160 -2.87 -22.61 -9.15
CA SER A 160 -1.68 -22.24 -9.92
C SER A 160 -1.83 -20.84 -10.56
N VAL A 161 -0.71 -20.21 -10.93
CA VAL A 161 -0.71 -18.92 -11.65
C VAL A 161 -1.56 -18.97 -12.93
N GLU A 162 -1.55 -20.11 -13.64
CA GLU A 162 -2.39 -20.33 -14.81
C GLU A 162 -3.88 -20.37 -14.44
N GLN A 163 -4.26 -21.08 -13.38
CA GLN A 163 -5.64 -21.11 -12.90
C GLN A 163 -6.14 -19.71 -12.48
N ILE A 164 -5.30 -18.92 -11.81
CA ILE A 164 -5.63 -17.54 -11.41
C ILE A 164 -5.74 -16.62 -12.64
N THR A 165 -4.90 -16.82 -13.65
CA THR A 165 -4.98 -16.08 -14.91
C THR A 165 -6.30 -16.36 -15.64
N HIS A 166 -6.68 -17.63 -15.75
CA HIS A 166 -7.98 -18.02 -16.32
C HIS A 166 -9.15 -17.51 -15.47
N LEU A 167 -9.05 -17.58 -14.14
CA LEU A 167 -10.06 -17.06 -13.24
C LEU A 167 -10.26 -15.55 -13.45
N ARG A 168 -9.17 -14.77 -13.50
CA ARG A 168 -9.23 -13.32 -13.73
C ARG A 168 -9.98 -12.98 -15.02
N TRP A 169 -9.71 -13.72 -16.10
CA TRP A 169 -10.41 -13.54 -17.37
C TRP A 169 -11.91 -13.85 -17.25
N GLN A 170 -12.27 -14.97 -16.64
CA GLN A 170 -13.68 -15.38 -16.44
C GLN A 170 -14.44 -14.41 -15.54
N LEU A 171 -13.85 -14.01 -14.42
CA LEU A 171 -14.43 -13.01 -13.52
C LEU A 171 -14.61 -11.67 -14.24
N GLY A 172 -13.67 -11.27 -15.11
CA GLY A 172 -13.77 -10.05 -15.90
C GLY A 172 -15.04 -9.99 -16.76
N HIS A 173 -15.40 -11.12 -17.39
CA HIS A 173 -16.67 -11.24 -18.12
C HIS A 173 -17.89 -11.22 -17.19
N MET A 174 -17.80 -11.92 -16.06
CA MET A 174 -18.93 -12.07 -15.13
C MET A 174 -19.29 -10.77 -14.39
N ILE A 175 -18.29 -9.96 -14.02
CA ILE A 175 -18.52 -8.69 -13.34
C ILE A 175 -19.04 -7.61 -14.29
N GLY A 176 -18.79 -7.71 -15.60
CA GLY A 176 -19.33 -6.78 -16.60
C GLY A 176 -19.08 -5.29 -16.33
N GLY A 177 -18.02 -4.94 -15.61
CA GLY A 177 -17.70 -3.57 -15.19
C GLY A 177 -18.40 -3.06 -13.92
N SER A 178 -19.25 -3.87 -13.27
CA SER A 178 -19.87 -3.53 -11.98
C SER A 178 -18.92 -3.61 -10.79
N ALA A 179 -17.69 -4.08 -11.01
CA ALA A 179 -16.59 -4.14 -10.08
C ALA A 179 -15.26 -4.10 -10.84
N ARG A 180 -14.16 -4.04 -10.11
CA ARG A 180 -12.80 -4.05 -10.65
C ARG A 180 -12.04 -5.29 -10.18
N LEU A 181 -11.19 -5.82 -11.06
CA LEU A 181 -10.18 -6.81 -10.70
C LEU A 181 -8.80 -6.17 -10.69
N THR A 182 -8.01 -6.47 -9.67
CA THR A 182 -6.59 -6.12 -9.62
C THR A 182 -5.78 -7.35 -9.21
N GLN A 183 -4.48 -7.30 -9.45
CA GLN A 183 -3.56 -8.39 -9.17
C GLN A 183 -2.25 -7.83 -8.64
N ALA A 184 -2.05 -7.97 -7.33
CA ALA A 184 -0.81 -7.57 -6.66
C ALA A 184 0.26 -8.67 -6.75
N ILE A 185 -0.15 -9.94 -6.65
CA ILE A 185 0.73 -11.11 -6.74
C ILE A 185 0.22 -12.11 -7.80
N PRO A 186 1.09 -12.89 -8.46
CA PRO A 186 0.68 -13.83 -9.51
C PRO A 186 -0.36 -14.88 -9.07
N GLU A 187 -0.31 -15.31 -7.82
CA GLU A 187 -1.11 -16.41 -7.26
C GLU A 187 -2.48 -15.96 -6.71
N ALA A 188 -2.85 -14.69 -6.88
CA ALA A 188 -4.13 -14.20 -6.43
C ALA A 188 -4.71 -13.13 -7.33
N VAL A 189 -6.04 -13.06 -7.39
CA VAL A 189 -6.77 -11.95 -8.01
C VAL A 189 -7.71 -11.35 -6.97
N GLU A 190 -7.75 -10.02 -6.91
CA GLU A 190 -8.57 -9.29 -5.95
C GLU A 190 -9.74 -8.61 -6.65
N LEU A 191 -10.93 -8.79 -6.10
CA LEU A 191 -12.15 -8.09 -6.48
C LEU A 191 -12.36 -6.87 -5.59
N LEU A 192 -12.60 -5.72 -6.23
CA LEU A 192 -12.76 -4.42 -5.61
C LEU A 192 -14.03 -3.73 -6.15
N PRO A 193 -14.66 -2.84 -5.37
CA PRO A 193 -15.73 -1.97 -5.85
C PRO A 193 -15.25 -1.08 -7.01
N THR A 194 -16.18 -0.65 -7.86
CA THR A 194 -15.86 0.27 -8.96
C THR A 194 -15.28 1.58 -8.42
N GLY A 195 -14.22 2.08 -9.06
CA GLY A 195 -13.54 3.33 -8.68
C GLY A 195 -12.55 3.20 -7.50
N ALA A 196 -12.48 2.04 -6.86
CA ALA A 196 -11.53 1.78 -5.79
C ALA A 196 -10.09 1.67 -6.31
N SER A 197 -9.18 2.45 -5.73
CA SER A 197 -7.74 2.33 -5.93
C SER A 197 -6.99 3.09 -4.82
N LYS A 198 -5.71 2.80 -4.64
CA LYS A 198 -4.82 3.61 -3.80
C LYS A 198 -4.77 5.07 -4.25
N GLY A 199 -4.81 5.31 -5.56
CA GLY A 199 -4.87 6.66 -6.13
C GLY A 199 -6.14 7.42 -5.77
N THR A 200 -7.32 6.78 -5.82
CA THR A 200 -8.59 7.40 -5.42
C THR A 200 -8.57 7.79 -3.94
N ALA A 201 -8.07 6.91 -3.07
CA ALA A 201 -7.91 7.21 -1.65
C ALA A 201 -6.90 8.33 -1.40
N LEU A 202 -5.76 8.31 -2.10
CA LEU A 202 -4.76 9.38 -2.01
C LEU A 202 -5.35 10.71 -2.44
N LYS A 203 -6.11 10.76 -3.54
CA LYS A 203 -6.79 11.98 -4.00
C LYS A 203 -7.73 12.54 -2.94
N GLN A 204 -8.49 11.68 -2.25
CA GLN A 204 -9.38 12.08 -1.16
C GLN A 204 -8.59 12.66 0.01
N LEU A 205 -7.49 12.01 0.40
CA LEU A 205 -6.63 12.44 1.49
C LEU A 205 -5.93 13.78 1.17
N LEU A 206 -5.42 13.94 -0.05
CA LEU A 206 -4.79 15.19 -0.51
C LEU A 206 -5.76 16.39 -0.44
N LYS A 207 -7.03 16.18 -0.80
CA LYS A 207 -8.07 17.21 -0.67
C LYS A 207 -8.29 17.63 0.78
N GLU A 208 -8.33 16.68 1.71
CA GLU A 208 -8.48 16.95 3.15
C GLU A 208 -7.28 17.71 3.71
N MET A 209 -6.07 17.32 3.28
CA MET A 209 -4.81 17.94 3.70
C MET A 209 -4.49 19.25 2.96
N LYS A 210 -5.29 19.62 1.94
CA LYS A 210 -5.06 20.79 1.06
C LYS A 210 -3.67 20.78 0.42
N ILE A 211 -3.22 19.61 -0.03
CA ILE A 211 -1.94 19.41 -0.72
C ILE A 211 -2.23 19.15 -2.20
N GLU A 212 -1.68 19.98 -3.08
CA GLU A 212 -1.79 19.77 -4.52
C GLU A 212 -0.95 18.56 -4.97
N PRO A 213 -1.45 17.70 -5.88
CA PRO A 213 -0.71 16.52 -6.33
C PRO A 213 0.69 16.82 -6.89
N ALA A 214 0.92 18.04 -7.40
CA ALA A 214 2.23 18.49 -7.88
C ALA A 214 3.33 18.46 -6.79
N HIS A 215 2.97 18.58 -5.51
CA HIS A 215 3.88 18.55 -4.35
C HIS A 215 3.97 17.17 -3.71
N VAL A 216 3.58 16.13 -4.44
CA VAL A 216 3.48 14.77 -3.91
C VAL A 216 4.41 13.84 -4.68
N MET A 217 5.11 13.00 -3.92
CA MET A 217 5.80 11.83 -4.44
C MET A 217 4.99 10.58 -4.12
N ALA A 218 4.93 9.65 -5.07
CA ALA A 218 4.35 8.33 -4.86
C ALA A 218 5.32 7.26 -5.36
N ILE A 219 5.48 6.19 -4.58
CA ILE A 219 6.39 5.08 -4.91
C ILE A 219 5.61 3.76 -4.77
N GLY A 220 5.72 2.89 -5.78
CA GLY A 220 5.14 1.55 -5.75
C GLY A 220 5.86 0.58 -6.68
N ASP A 221 5.37 -0.66 -6.73
CA ASP A 221 5.93 -1.74 -7.55
C ASP A 221 4.87 -2.52 -8.35
N GLY A 222 3.61 -2.53 -7.90
CA GLY A 222 2.52 -3.37 -8.42
C GLY A 222 1.54 -2.68 -9.38
N GLU A 223 0.63 -3.48 -9.97
CA GLU A 223 -0.46 -2.97 -10.83
C GLU A 223 -1.44 -2.07 -10.06
N ASN A 224 -1.61 -2.33 -8.76
CA ASN A 224 -2.44 -1.56 -7.83
C ASN A 224 -1.87 -0.18 -7.44
N ASP A 225 -0.64 0.14 -7.85
CA ASP A 225 -0.01 1.44 -7.61
C ASP A 225 -0.10 2.40 -8.80
N ILE A 226 -0.53 1.92 -9.98
CA ILE A 226 -0.53 2.70 -11.23
C ILE A 226 -1.31 4.00 -11.05
N GLU A 227 -2.54 3.93 -10.56
CA GLU A 227 -3.37 5.14 -10.35
C GLU A 227 -2.77 6.08 -9.31
N MET A 228 -2.06 5.55 -8.30
CA MET A 228 -1.41 6.36 -7.27
C MET A 228 -0.22 7.14 -7.83
N ILE A 229 0.64 6.51 -8.62
CA ILE A 229 1.81 7.19 -9.20
C ILE A 229 1.45 8.15 -10.33
N GLN A 230 0.39 7.86 -11.10
CA GLN A 230 -0.08 8.74 -12.18
C GLN A 230 -0.74 10.00 -11.65
N LEU A 231 -1.33 9.95 -10.45
CA LEU A 231 -2.02 11.09 -9.82
C LEU A 231 -1.06 12.24 -9.50
N VAL A 232 0.22 11.97 -9.23
CA VAL A 232 1.10 12.89 -8.50
C VAL A 232 2.22 13.51 -9.35
N GLY A 233 2.83 14.56 -8.81
CA GLY A 233 3.95 15.28 -9.40
C GLY A 233 5.20 14.42 -9.60
N HIS A 234 5.45 13.48 -8.67
CA HIS A 234 6.63 12.61 -8.66
C HIS A 234 6.24 11.14 -8.47
N GLY A 235 5.63 10.52 -9.48
CA GLY A 235 5.30 9.09 -9.48
C GLY A 235 6.47 8.22 -9.92
N LEU A 236 6.95 7.34 -9.03
CA LEU A 236 8.17 6.54 -9.20
C LEU A 236 7.83 5.05 -9.09
N ALA A 237 8.49 4.23 -9.92
CA ALA A 237 8.38 2.78 -9.85
C ALA A 237 9.66 2.15 -9.29
N MET A 238 9.52 1.13 -8.46
CA MET A 238 10.66 0.35 -7.95
C MET A 238 11.34 -0.46 -9.07
N GLY A 239 12.63 -0.73 -8.91
CA GLY A 239 13.43 -1.51 -9.86
C GLY A 239 12.94 -2.95 -10.02
N ASN A 240 12.37 -3.54 -8.98
CA ASN A 240 11.70 -4.85 -8.99
C ASN A 240 10.23 -4.78 -9.45
N GLY A 241 9.68 -3.59 -9.70
CA GLY A 241 8.27 -3.41 -10.04
C GLY A 241 7.87 -3.95 -11.42
N SER A 242 6.56 -4.10 -11.61
CA SER A 242 5.96 -4.61 -12.83
C SER A 242 6.27 -3.74 -14.06
N ALA A 243 6.32 -4.36 -15.23
CA ALA A 243 6.55 -3.64 -16.49
C ALA A 243 5.46 -2.57 -16.75
N LYS A 244 4.20 -2.87 -16.41
CA LYS A 244 3.09 -1.92 -16.54
C LYS A 244 3.28 -0.69 -15.66
N LEU A 245 3.70 -0.86 -14.40
CA LEU A 245 3.94 0.27 -13.50
C LEU A 245 5.13 1.11 -13.98
N LYS A 246 6.24 0.48 -14.34
CA LYS A 246 7.44 1.18 -14.84
C LYS A 246 7.13 2.03 -16.08
N ALA A 247 6.28 1.52 -16.99
CA ALA A 247 5.84 2.27 -18.16
C ALA A 247 4.98 3.50 -17.82
N ALA A 248 4.30 3.50 -16.67
CA ALA A 248 3.49 4.63 -16.19
C ALA A 248 4.26 5.62 -15.30
N ALA A 249 5.47 5.27 -14.85
CA ALA A 249 6.26 6.05 -13.91
C ALA A 249 7.11 7.13 -14.59
N LYS A 250 7.38 8.20 -13.84
CA LYS A 250 8.25 9.30 -14.27
C LYS A 250 9.73 8.96 -14.16
N ALA A 251 10.08 8.05 -13.25
CA ALA A 251 11.40 7.46 -13.16
C ALA A 251 11.32 6.08 -12.49
N VAL A 252 12.33 5.27 -12.74
CA VAL A 252 12.52 3.96 -12.12
C VAL A 252 13.65 4.07 -11.10
N LEU A 253 13.40 3.56 -9.89
CA LEU A 253 14.34 3.52 -8.78
C LEU A 253 15.15 2.21 -8.80
N PRO A 254 16.20 2.09 -7.97
CA PRO A 254 16.73 0.77 -7.59
C PRO A 254 15.64 -0.15 -7.03
N SER A 255 15.96 -1.43 -6.90
CA SER A 255 15.05 -2.39 -6.27
C SER A 255 14.85 -2.11 -4.78
N ASN A 256 13.82 -2.71 -4.20
CA ASN A 256 13.57 -2.68 -2.76
C ASN A 256 14.72 -3.32 -1.94
N ASP A 257 15.44 -4.28 -2.52
CA ASP A 257 16.64 -4.89 -1.91
C ASP A 257 17.88 -3.98 -1.96
N GLU A 258 17.83 -2.92 -2.76
CA GLU A 258 18.89 -1.90 -2.90
C GLU A 258 18.52 -0.57 -2.22
N ASP A 259 17.49 -0.58 -1.37
CA ASP A 259 16.98 0.61 -0.65
C ASP A 259 16.53 1.75 -1.59
N GLY A 260 15.89 1.41 -2.72
CA GLY A 260 15.43 2.41 -3.71
C GLY A 260 14.56 3.53 -3.12
N VAL A 261 13.73 3.22 -2.10
CA VAL A 261 12.94 4.23 -1.36
C VAL A 261 13.85 5.22 -0.62
N ALA A 262 14.87 4.74 0.08
CA ALA A 262 15.82 5.61 0.80
C ALA A 262 16.54 6.55 -0.17
N GLU A 263 16.98 6.03 -1.32
CA GLU A 263 17.65 6.83 -2.34
C GLU A 263 16.74 7.90 -2.95
N ALA A 264 15.48 7.57 -3.20
CA ALA A 264 14.50 8.54 -3.67
C ALA A 264 14.31 9.68 -2.66
N LEU A 265 14.19 9.36 -1.36
CA LEU A 265 14.04 10.35 -0.30
C LEU A 265 15.28 11.24 -0.17
N VAL A 266 16.48 10.65 -0.17
CA VAL A 266 17.74 11.40 -0.12
C VAL A 266 17.88 12.35 -1.31
N LYS A 267 17.53 11.88 -2.51
CA LYS A 267 17.71 12.63 -3.75
C LYS A 267 16.69 13.75 -3.94
N HIS A 268 15.46 13.53 -3.49
CA HIS A 268 14.33 14.38 -3.87
C HIS A 268 13.62 15.06 -2.71
N VAL A 269 13.84 14.63 -1.46
CA VAL A 269 13.05 15.11 -0.31
C VAL A 269 13.95 15.72 0.75
N LEU A 270 15.01 15.02 1.13
CA LEU A 270 15.89 15.46 2.20
C LEU A 270 16.76 16.62 1.76
N LYS A 271 16.74 17.69 2.55
CA LYS A 271 17.73 18.76 2.44
C LYS A 271 19.10 18.24 2.91
N PRO A 272 20.22 18.69 2.31
CA PRO A 272 21.55 18.41 2.83
C PRO A 272 21.63 18.83 4.30
N ASP A 273 22.29 18.04 5.14
CA ASP A 273 22.51 18.41 6.53
C ASP A 273 23.27 19.74 6.57
N GLU A 274 22.71 20.77 7.21
CA GLU A 274 23.46 22.00 7.47
C GLU A 274 24.70 21.64 8.31
N PRO A 275 25.90 22.15 7.96
CA PRO A 275 27.07 21.90 8.77
C PRO A 275 26.80 22.42 10.18
N LYS A 276 26.81 21.52 11.17
CA LYS A 276 26.72 21.90 12.59
C LYS A 276 27.73 23.02 12.83
N PRO A 277 27.34 24.16 13.43
CA PRO A 277 28.28 25.23 13.69
C PRO A 277 29.47 24.66 14.46
N SER A 278 30.63 24.71 13.80
CA SER A 278 31.90 24.29 14.37
C SER A 278 32.04 24.96 15.72
N ALA A 279 32.16 24.15 16.78
CA ALA A 279 32.48 24.65 18.10
C ALA A 279 33.78 25.45 17.98
N ALA A 280 33.64 26.78 17.96
CA ALA A 280 34.77 27.69 17.87
C ALA A 280 35.70 27.35 19.03
N LYS A 281 36.87 26.78 18.68
CA LYS A 281 37.96 26.58 19.63
C LYS A 281 38.25 27.94 20.26
N SER A 282 37.90 28.10 21.54
CA SER A 282 38.32 29.23 22.33
C SER A 282 39.85 29.24 22.33
N LYS A 283 40.45 30.12 21.52
CA LYS A 283 41.84 30.49 21.70
C LYS A 283 41.91 31.20 23.06
N LYS A 284 42.30 30.46 24.10
CA LYS A 284 42.84 31.07 25.32
C LYS A 284 44.06 31.89 24.90
N LYS A 285 43.89 33.20 24.81
CA LYS A 285 44.97 34.15 25.05
C LYS A 285 45.36 33.98 26.53
N GLY A 286 46.51 33.37 26.78
CA GLY A 286 47.25 33.52 28.01
C GLY A 286 48.52 34.29 27.66
N SER A 287 48.50 35.58 27.94
CA SER A 287 49.68 36.44 28.08
C SER A 287 50.24 36.27 29.49
N ASP A 288 51.56 36.48 29.57
CA ASP A 288 52.44 36.63 30.74
C ASP A 288 52.94 35.35 31.43
#